data_AF-A0A7W5A742-F1
#
_entry.id   AF-A0A7W5A742-F1
#
_cell.length_a   1.000
_cell.length_b   1.000
_cell.length_c   1.000
_cell.angle_alpha   90.00
_cell.angle_beta   90.00
_cell.angle_gamma   90.00
#
_symmetry.space_group_name_H-M   'P 1'
#
loop_
_entity.id
_entity.type
_entity.pdbx_description
1 polymer ?
#
loop_
_entity_poly.entity_id
_entity_poly.type
_entity_poly.pdbx_seq_one_letter_code
_entity_poly.pdbx_strand_id
1 'polypeptide(L)'
;MSEIHVVPKDMKAAITVATEAESSVRKADSAGHLSKAQGAVPGAESVNYMSELGTSWTNETKAAADSSQKLATEMQNALNQYQTADAAAAAAGAAAGGALGGN
;
A
#
# COMPACT_ATOMS: atom_id res chain seq x y z
N MET A 1 12.55 -19.16 19.49
CA MET A 1 11.52 -18.34 18.84
C MET A 1 12.10 -16.93 18.80
N SER A 2 12.55 -16.45 17.64
CA SER A 2 13.12 -15.10 17.55
C SER A 2 12.02 -14.09 17.85
N GLU A 3 12.25 -13.25 18.85
CA GLU A 3 11.38 -12.15 19.21
C GLU A 3 11.22 -11.25 17.97
N ILE A 4 10.06 -11.33 17.32
CA ILE A 4 9.74 -10.49 16.16
C ILE A 4 9.54 -9.08 16.70
N HIS A 5 10.64 -8.35 16.86
CA HIS A 5 10.63 -6.90 17.08
C HIS A 5 10.20 -6.25 15.77
N VAL A 6 8.90 -6.26 15.47
CA VAL A 6 8.36 -5.41 14.42
C VAL A 6 8.50 -3.97 14.92
N VAL A 7 9.50 -3.24 14.42
CA VAL A 7 9.73 -1.86 14.84
C VAL A 7 8.63 -0.99 14.22
N PRO A 8 7.79 -0.29 15.01
CA PRO A 8 6.72 0.56 14.49
C PRO A 8 7.19 1.59 13.43
N LYS A 9 8.45 2.02 13.53
CA LYS A 9 9.11 2.89 12.56
C LYS A 9 9.24 2.23 11.18
N ASP A 10 9.65 0.97 11.12
CA ASP A 10 9.87 0.25 9.87
C ASP A 10 8.55 -0.08 9.18
N MET A 11 7.50 -0.41 9.96
CA MET A 11 6.14 -0.55 9.42
C MET A 11 5.63 0.75 8.80
N LYS A 12 5.83 1.88 9.49
CA LYS A 12 5.43 3.20 8.96
C LYS A 12 6.18 3.52 7.65
N ALA A 13 7.47 3.24 7.60
CA ALA A 13 8.26 3.42 6.37
C ALA A 13 7.74 2.54 5.24
N ALA A 14 7.41 1.27 5.51
CA ALA A 14 6.84 0.35 4.52
C ALA A 14 5.47 0.83 4.01
N ILE A 15 4.61 1.36 4.89
CA ILE A 15 3.33 1.97 4.52
C ILE A 15 3.55 3.16 3.58
N THR A 16 4.48 4.06 3.92
CA THR A 16 4.82 5.21 3.07
C THR A 16 5.27 4.76 1.67
N VAL A 17 6.19 3.80 1.59
CA VAL A 17 6.67 3.27 0.30
C VAL A 17 5.53 2.67 -0.53
N ALA A 18 4.62 1.91 0.10
CA ALA A 18 3.48 1.32 -0.60
C ALA A 18 2.52 2.39 -1.14
N THR A 19 2.25 3.46 -0.38
CA THR A 19 1.44 4.60 -0.83
C THR A 19 2.12 5.41 -1.94
N GLU A 20 3.44 5.60 -1.88
CA GLU A 20 4.19 6.27 -2.94
C GLU A 20 4.20 5.46 -4.24
N ALA A 21 4.34 4.14 -4.14
CA ALA A 21 4.24 3.22 -5.28
C ALA A 21 2.85 3.30 -5.94
N GLU A 22 1.77 3.26 -5.14
CA GLU A 22 0.40 3.43 -5.62
C GLU A 22 0.24 4.76 -6.38
N SER A 23 0.69 5.88 -5.81
CA SER A 23 0.63 7.20 -6.44
C SER A 23 1.41 7.24 -7.76
N SER A 24 2.60 6.63 -7.79
CA SER A 24 3.46 6.60 -8.97
C SER A 24 2.86 5.77 -10.10
N VAL A 25 2.27 4.61 -9.78
CA VAL A 25 1.57 3.76 -10.76
C VAL A 25 0.37 4.49 -11.36
N ARG A 26 -0.43 5.19 -10.55
CA ARG A 26 -1.57 5.99 -11.06
C ARG A 26 -1.12 7.12 -11.98
N LYS A 27 0.02 7.77 -11.67
CA LYS A 27 0.58 8.83 -12.53
C LYS A 27 1.19 8.29 -13.83
N ALA A 28 1.65 7.04 -13.82
CA ALA A 28 2.25 6.37 -14.96
C ALA A 28 1.20 5.78 -15.93
N ASP A 29 -0.10 5.89 -15.64
CA ASP A 29 -1.14 5.48 -16.58
C ASP A 29 -1.09 6.31 -17.88
N SER A 30 -0.44 5.75 -18.89
CA SER A 30 -0.21 6.35 -20.20
C SER A 30 -1.32 6.04 -21.21
N ALA A 31 -2.47 5.50 -20.79
CA ALA A 31 -3.56 5.16 -21.70
C ALA A 31 -4.00 6.35 -22.57
N GLY A 32 -3.93 7.58 -22.04
CA GLY A 32 -4.18 8.80 -22.81
C GLY A 32 -3.20 9.05 -23.96
N HIS A 33 -1.97 8.52 -23.91
CA HIS A 33 -1.02 8.56 -25.04
C HIS A 33 -1.37 7.53 -26.11
N LEU A 34 -1.87 6.37 -25.70
CA LEU A 34 -2.31 5.31 -26.62
C LEU A 34 -3.58 5.74 -27.38
N SER A 35 -4.53 6.41 -26.73
CA SER A 35 -5.69 7.01 -27.42
C SER A 35 -5.29 8.10 -28.42
N LYS A 36 -4.22 8.86 -28.16
CA LYS A 36 -3.71 9.86 -29.12
C LYS A 36 -3.04 9.21 -30.34
N ALA A 37 -2.25 8.17 -30.10
CA ALA A 37 -1.59 7.43 -31.17
C ALA A 37 -2.59 6.63 -32.03
N GLN A 38 -3.72 6.17 -31.45
CA GLN A 38 -4.86 5.61 -32.18
C GLN A 38 -5.40 6.59 -33.24
N GLY A 39 -5.49 7.88 -32.93
CA GLY A 39 -5.94 8.91 -33.88
C GLY A 39 -4.93 9.21 -35.00
N ALA A 40 -3.65 8.84 -34.83
CA ALA A 40 -2.58 9.11 -35.78
C ALA A 40 -2.30 7.95 -36.75
N VAL A 41 -2.81 6.73 -36.48
CA VAL A 41 -2.65 5.54 -37.32
C VAL A 41 -4.02 5.13 -37.90
N PRO A 42 -4.38 5.58 -39.11
CA PRO A 42 -5.67 5.29 -39.70
C PRO A 42 -5.79 3.81 -40.09
N GLY A 43 -6.78 3.11 -39.54
CA GLY A 43 -7.07 1.71 -39.84
C GLY A 43 -7.87 1.07 -38.71
N ALA A 44 -8.92 0.30 -39.02
CA ALA A 44 -9.78 -0.29 -37.99
C ALA A 44 -9.02 -1.28 -37.09
N GLU A 45 -8.09 -2.06 -37.65
CA GLU A 45 -7.28 -3.04 -36.90
C GLU A 45 -6.24 -2.37 -36.00
N SER A 46 -5.53 -1.35 -36.49
CA SER A 46 -4.56 -0.59 -35.68
C SER A 46 -5.25 0.14 -34.54
N VAL A 47 -6.43 0.72 -34.81
CA VAL A 47 -7.24 1.39 -33.81
C VAL A 47 -7.70 0.43 -32.71
N ASN A 48 -8.23 -0.74 -33.08
CA ASN A 48 -8.65 -1.75 -32.12
C ASN A 48 -7.48 -2.25 -31.27
N TYR A 49 -6.36 -2.62 -31.90
CA TYR A 49 -5.16 -3.08 -31.19
C TYR A 49 -4.65 -2.04 -30.18
N MET A 50 -4.58 -0.77 -30.57
CA MET A 50 -4.11 0.30 -29.69
C MET A 50 -5.07 0.58 -28.53
N SER A 51 -6.38 0.45 -28.77
CA SER A 51 -7.41 0.58 -27.74
C SER A 51 -7.34 -0.57 -26.72
N GLU A 52 -7.18 -1.81 -27.20
CA GLU A 52 -7.00 -2.99 -26.36
C GLU A 52 -5.73 -2.90 -25.52
N LEU A 53 -4.61 -2.48 -26.12
CA LEU A 53 -3.35 -2.28 -25.42
C LEU A 53 -3.47 -1.21 -24.32
N GLY A 54 -4.13 -0.08 -24.61
CA GLY A 54 -4.38 0.97 -23.62
C GLY A 54 -5.26 0.50 -22.48
N THR A 55 -6.30 -0.27 -22.79
CA THR A 55 -7.21 -0.85 -21.79
C THR A 55 -6.48 -1.86 -20.90
N SER A 56 -5.65 -2.75 -21.48
CA SER A 56 -4.85 -3.71 -20.71
C SER A 56 -3.90 -3.00 -19.77
N TRP A 57 -3.20 -1.97 -20.25
CA TRP A 57 -2.29 -1.16 -19.44
C TRP A 57 -3.01 -0.49 -18.26
N THR A 58 -4.16 0.16 -18.50
CA THR A 58 -4.97 0.75 -17.42
C THR A 58 -5.41 -0.30 -16.39
N ASN A 59 -5.81 -1.49 -16.85
CA ASN A 59 -6.24 -2.56 -15.95
C ASN A 59 -5.09 -3.07 -15.07
N GLU A 60 -3.91 -3.29 -15.66
CA GLU A 60 -2.72 -3.78 -14.95
C GLU A 60 -2.21 -2.74 -13.93
N THR A 61 -2.13 -1.47 -14.33
CA THR A 61 -1.72 -0.38 -13.43
C THR A 61 -2.73 -0.18 -12.29
N LYS A 62 -4.03 -0.26 -12.57
CA LYS A 62 -5.06 -0.23 -11.54
C LYS A 62 -4.91 -1.40 -10.55
N ALA A 63 -4.71 -2.62 -11.03
CA ALA A 63 -4.52 -3.79 -10.17
C ALA A 63 -3.28 -3.65 -9.27
N ALA A 64 -2.18 -3.14 -9.81
CA ALA A 64 -0.95 -2.89 -9.04
C ALA A 64 -1.13 -1.81 -7.97
N ALA A 65 -1.84 -0.72 -8.30
CA ALA A 65 -2.19 0.34 -7.35
C ALA A 65 -3.10 -0.19 -6.23
N ASP A 66 -4.16 -0.91 -6.59
CA ASP A 66 -5.13 -1.47 -5.63
C ASP A 66 -4.44 -2.50 -4.69
N SER A 67 -3.50 -3.30 -5.21
CA SER A 67 -2.67 -4.21 -4.39
C SER A 67 -1.79 -3.47 -3.39
N SER A 68 -1.13 -2.39 -3.81
CA SER A 68 -0.27 -1.57 -2.94
C SER A 68 -1.08 -0.89 -1.84
N GLN A 69 -2.27 -0.39 -2.16
CA GLN A 69 -3.20 0.18 -1.18
C GLN A 69 -3.68 -0.86 -0.15
N LYS A 70 -3.98 -2.08 -0.61
CA LYS A 70 -4.37 -3.18 0.29
C LYS A 70 -3.25 -3.53 1.27
N LEU A 71 -2.01 -3.67 0.78
CA LEU A 71 -0.85 -3.93 1.61
C LEU A 71 -0.64 -2.82 2.67
N ALA A 72 -0.72 -1.55 2.27
CA ALA A 72 -0.63 -0.41 3.19
C ALA A 72 -1.70 -0.47 4.29
N THR A 73 -2.94 -0.84 3.94
CA THR A 73 -4.06 -0.98 4.87
C THR A 73 -3.83 -2.12 5.86
N GLU A 74 -3.39 -3.29 5.38
CA GLU A 74 -3.07 -4.44 6.24
C GLU A 74 -1.92 -4.13 7.22
N MET A 75 -0.87 -3.44 6.76
CA MET A 75 0.22 -2.99 7.61
C MET A 75 -0.24 -1.96 8.65
N GLN A 76 -1.11 -1.02 8.29
CA GLN A 76 -1.66 -0.05 9.23
C GLN A 76 -2.53 -0.73 10.30
N ASN A 77 -3.33 -1.73 9.91
CA ASN A 77 -4.13 -2.51 10.85
C ASN A 77 -3.25 -3.30 11.82
N ALA A 78 -2.21 -3.97 11.31
CA ALA A 78 -1.24 -4.68 12.15
C ALA A 78 -0.53 -3.73 13.12
N LEU A 79 -0.08 -2.56 12.64
CA LEU A 79 0.55 -1.54 13.47
C LEU A 79 -0.36 -1.09 14.62
N ASN A 80 -1.65 -0.83 14.33
CA ASN A 80 -2.62 -0.43 15.33
C ASN A 80 -2.83 -1.53 16.40
N GLN A 81 -2.88 -2.80 15.98
CA GLN A 81 -2.99 -3.94 16.90
C GLN A 81 -1.77 -4.04 17.82
N TYR A 82 -0.56 -3.93 17.27
CA TYR A 82 0.68 -3.93 18.06
C TYR A 82 0.71 -2.78 19.06
N GLN A 83 0.38 -1.55 18.65
CA GLN A 83 0.35 -0.40 19.55
C GLN A 83 -0.68 -0.55 20.68
N THR A 84 -1.83 -1.14 20.39
CA THR A 84 -2.87 -1.41 21.39
C THR A 84 -2.41 -2.46 22.40
N ALA A 85 -1.79 -3.54 21.92
CA ALA A 85 -1.23 -4.58 22.77
C ALA A 85 -0.10 -4.05 23.66
N ASP A 86 0.78 -3.22 23.10
CA ASP A 86 1.90 -2.60 23.82
C ASP A 86 1.40 -1.63 24.90
N ALA A 87 0.38 -0.82 24.59
CA ALA A 87 -0.27 0.06 25.57
C ALA A 87 -0.95 -0.74 26.71
N ALA A 88 -1.59 -1.86 26.40
CA ALA A 88 -2.19 -2.74 27.40
C ALA A 88 -1.13 -3.39 28.30
N ALA A 89 -0.02 -3.86 27.72
CA ALA A 89 1.10 -4.42 28.46
C ALA A 89 1.77 -3.37 29.37
N ALA A 90 1.98 -2.15 28.87
CA ALA A 90 2.52 -1.04 29.66
C ALA A 90 1.60 -0.68 30.84
N ALA A 91 0.27 -0.64 30.63
CA ALA A 91 -0.69 -0.39 31.69
C ALA A 91 -0.69 -1.50 32.75
N ALA A 92 -0.61 -2.77 32.35
CA ALA A 92 -0.50 -3.90 33.27
C ALA A 92 0.82 -3.88 34.06
N GLY A 93 1.94 -3.57 33.40
CA GLY A 93 3.24 -3.42 34.04
C GLY A 93 3.29 -2.26 35.04
N ALA A 94 2.67 -1.13 34.72
CA ALA A 94 2.54 0.00 35.64
C ALA A 94 1.68 -0.35 36.86
N ALA A 95 0.58 -1.10 36.68
CA ALA A 95 -0.25 -1.57 37.78
C ALA A 95 0.49 -2.57 38.70
N ALA A 96 1.27 -3.48 38.11
CA ALA A 96 2.08 -4.45 38.87
C ALA A 96 3.27 -3.79 39.59
N GLY A 97 3.95 -2.85 38.95
CA GLY A 97 5.06 -2.08 39.55
C GLY A 97 4.59 -1.13 40.65
N GLY A 98 3.41 -0.52 40.50
CA GLY A 98 2.78 0.30 41.54
C GLY A 98 2.34 -0.50 42.77
N ALA A 99 1.93 -1.77 42.60
CA ALA A 99 1.56 -2.65 43.70
C ALA A 99 2.78 -3.18 44.50
N LEU A 100 3.97 -3.24 43.89
CA LEU A 100 5.20 -3.72 44.53
C LEU A 100 6.06 -2.60 45.13
N GLY A 101 5.87 -1.34 44.72
CA GLY A 101 6.63 -0.18 45.19
C GLY A 101 6.04 0.57 46.39
N GLY A 102 4.88 0.15 46.90
CA GLY A 102 4.23 0.74 48.07
C GLY A 102 4.38 -0.14 49.31
N ASN A 103 5.54 -0.07 49.97
CA ASN A 103 5.76 -0.45 51.37
C ASN A 103 6.84 0.44 51.97
#